data_AF-A0A535ERS9-F1
#
_entry.id   AF-A0A535ERS9-F1
#
_cell.length_a   1.000
_cell.length_b   1.000
_cell.length_c   1.000
_cell.angle_alpha   90.00
_cell.angle_beta   90.00
_cell.angle_gamma   90.00
#
_symmetry.space_group_name_H-M   'P 1'
#
loop_
_entity.id
_entity.type
_entity.pdbx_description
1 polymer ?
#
loop_
_entity_poly.entity_id
_entity_poly.type
_entity_poly.pdbx_seq_one_letter_code
_entity_poly.pdbx_strand_id
1 'polypeptide(L)'
;MVSQLKRVPASAFEAIDESGLMHDPNSAQAGTIPAAPAAPHALALWTSAAVSWAPPANGGEPILSYTVNGSPGGQVVVGGGATSATVTGLTTGVSYTFKVTATNVVGPGPASPPSNAVVPGGRLPVLPNPTASPPVRTPIQQSTPASQPPSRPVQAKPSRQSRAAPPHSAGQAPAGVPHL
;
A
#
# COMPACT_ATOMS: atom_id res chain seq x y z
N MET A 1 -83.94 -35.92 -3.11
CA MET A 1 -83.43 -35.48 -1.80
C MET A 1 -82.13 -34.72 -2.00
N VAL A 2 -82.21 -33.41 -1.71
CA VAL A 2 -81.19 -32.47 -1.17
C VAL A 2 -79.79 -32.43 -1.83
N SER A 3 -79.49 -31.43 -2.67
CA SER A 3 -79.10 -30.05 -2.31
C SER A 3 -77.64 -29.89 -1.82
N GLN A 4 -76.86 -29.23 -2.69
CA GLN A 4 -76.07 -28.03 -2.42
C GLN A 4 -74.80 -28.11 -1.54
N LEU A 5 -73.72 -27.60 -2.16
CA LEU A 5 -72.82 -26.58 -1.61
C LEU A 5 -71.79 -27.03 -0.57
N LYS A 6 -70.51 -26.81 -0.90
CA LYS A 6 -69.68 -25.78 -0.23
C LYS A 6 -68.44 -25.53 -1.09
N ARG A 7 -68.39 -24.34 -1.72
CA ARG A 7 -67.12 -23.66 -1.98
C ARG A 7 -66.35 -23.65 -0.66
N VAL A 8 -65.17 -24.25 -0.63
CA VAL A 8 -64.21 -24.00 0.45
C VAL A 8 -63.49 -22.69 0.08
N PRO A 9 -63.42 -21.71 1.00
CA PRO A 9 -63.14 -20.31 0.71
C PRO A 9 -61.69 -20.02 0.32
N ALA A 10 -61.51 -18.93 -0.41
CA ALA A 10 -60.24 -18.21 -0.50
C ALA A 10 -59.68 -17.96 0.91
N SER A 11 -58.35 -18.14 1.03
CA SER A 11 -57.55 -18.06 2.27
C SER A 11 -57.33 -19.39 2.99
N ALA A 12 -56.49 -20.24 2.37
CA ALA A 12 -55.37 -20.80 3.12
C ALA A 12 -54.19 -19.82 2.99
N PHE A 13 -54.18 -18.79 3.85
CA PHE A 13 -52.95 -18.27 4.45
C PHE A 13 -52.30 -19.48 5.17
N GLU A 14 -51.03 -19.86 5.07
CA GLU A 14 -49.77 -19.13 5.02
C GLU A 14 -48.67 -20.06 4.47
N ALA A 15 -47.66 -19.44 3.83
CA ALA A 15 -46.30 -19.94 3.69
C ALA A 15 -46.13 -21.38 3.15
N ILE A 16 -46.25 -21.54 1.83
CA ILE A 16 -45.18 -22.28 1.14
C ILE A 16 -43.97 -21.35 1.13
N ASP A 17 -43.20 -21.43 2.22
CA ASP A 17 -41.83 -20.94 2.26
C ASP A 17 -41.09 -21.63 1.11
N GLU A 18 -40.72 -20.86 0.10
CA GLU A 18 -39.98 -21.27 -1.11
C GLU A 18 -38.53 -21.66 -0.76
N SER A 19 -38.28 -22.29 0.38
CA SER A 19 -36.98 -22.83 0.78
C SER A 19 -36.81 -24.30 0.37
N GLY A 20 -37.82 -24.90 -0.26
CA GLY A 20 -37.84 -26.30 -0.70
C GLY A 20 -37.74 -26.55 -2.21
N LEU A 21 -37.63 -25.51 -3.05
CA LEU A 21 -37.25 -25.69 -4.45
C LEU A 21 -35.76 -26.06 -4.51
N MET A 22 -35.49 -27.35 -4.38
CA MET A 22 -34.44 -28.08 -5.09
C MET A 22 -33.25 -27.21 -5.50
N HIS A 23 -32.27 -27.03 -4.61
CA HIS A 23 -30.90 -26.94 -5.10
C HIS A 23 -30.60 -28.30 -5.71
N ASP A 24 -30.89 -28.45 -7.00
CA ASP A 24 -30.40 -29.57 -7.75
C ASP A 24 -28.88 -29.62 -7.53
N PRO A 25 -28.32 -30.73 -7.00
CA PRO A 25 -26.89 -30.83 -6.70
C PRO A 25 -26.02 -30.82 -7.98
N ASN A 26 -26.65 -30.62 -9.14
CA ASN A 26 -26.08 -30.56 -10.46
C ASN A 26 -26.56 -29.30 -11.23
N SER A 27 -26.98 -28.25 -10.52
CA SER A 27 -27.06 -26.90 -11.12
C SER A 27 -25.63 -26.54 -11.46
N ALA A 28 -25.22 -26.80 -12.71
CA ALA A 28 -23.94 -26.35 -13.21
C ALA A 28 -23.91 -24.83 -13.00
N GLN A 29 -23.17 -24.39 -11.98
CA GLN A 29 -23.04 -22.98 -11.67
C GLN A 29 -22.51 -22.32 -12.93
N ALA A 30 -23.33 -21.49 -13.57
CA ALA A 30 -22.92 -20.77 -14.77
C ALA A 30 -21.65 -19.98 -14.42
N GLY A 31 -20.55 -20.31 -15.10
CA GLY A 31 -19.28 -19.63 -14.89
C GLY A 31 -19.40 -18.14 -15.11
N THR A 32 -18.81 -17.34 -14.23
CA THR A 32 -18.63 -15.90 -14.40
C THR A 32 -17.19 -15.58 -14.77
N ILE A 33 -16.92 -14.37 -15.24
CA ILE A 33 -15.53 -13.90 -15.37
C ILE A 33 -14.81 -13.95 -14.01
N PRO A 34 -13.48 -14.04 -14.00
CA PRO A 34 -12.70 -14.01 -12.76
C PRO A 34 -12.85 -12.68 -12.04
N ALA A 35 -12.66 -12.68 -10.73
CA ALA A 35 -12.52 -11.45 -9.96
C ALA A 35 -11.16 -10.76 -10.24
N ALA A 36 -11.03 -9.50 -9.83
CA ALA A 36 -9.74 -8.80 -9.89
C ALA A 36 -8.73 -9.49 -8.95
N PRO A 37 -7.50 -9.76 -9.40
CA PRO A 37 -6.42 -10.16 -8.51
C PRO A 37 -6.14 -9.07 -7.47
N ALA A 38 -5.62 -9.48 -6.32
CA ALA A 38 -5.05 -8.55 -5.36
C ALA A 38 -3.87 -7.78 -5.98
N ALA A 39 -3.47 -6.67 -5.35
CA ALA A 39 -2.32 -5.88 -5.81
C ALA A 39 -1.06 -6.79 -5.90
N PRO A 40 -0.43 -6.91 -7.08
CA PRO A 40 0.74 -7.73 -7.26
C PRO A 40 1.96 -7.12 -6.56
N HIS A 41 2.88 -7.95 -6.14
CA HIS A 41 4.16 -7.53 -5.58
C HIS A 41 5.25 -7.63 -6.65
N ALA A 42 5.96 -6.52 -6.89
CA ALA A 42 7.01 -6.46 -7.90
C ALA A 42 8.40 -6.30 -7.25
N LEU A 43 9.39 -6.99 -7.81
CA LEU A 43 10.80 -6.92 -7.45
C LEU A 43 11.60 -6.55 -8.69
N ALA A 44 12.25 -5.38 -8.66
CA ALA A 44 13.16 -4.99 -9.74
C ALA A 44 14.39 -5.89 -9.77
N LEU A 45 14.75 -6.31 -10.98
CA LEU A 45 16.02 -6.94 -11.32
C LEU A 45 16.86 -5.93 -12.13
N TRP A 46 17.83 -6.42 -12.91
CA TRP A 46 18.67 -5.55 -13.73
C TRP A 46 17.90 -4.93 -14.89
N THR A 47 17.44 -5.74 -15.84
CA THR A 47 16.68 -5.32 -17.05
C THR A 47 15.28 -5.94 -17.07
N SER A 48 14.78 -6.34 -15.91
CA SER A 48 13.54 -7.11 -15.75
C SER A 48 12.92 -6.84 -14.39
N ALA A 49 11.67 -7.25 -14.19
CA ALA A 49 11.00 -7.25 -12.90
C ALA A 49 10.30 -8.60 -12.67
N ALA A 50 10.50 -9.18 -11.50
CA ALA A 50 9.74 -10.34 -11.05
C ALA A 50 8.46 -9.85 -10.38
N VAL A 51 7.31 -10.26 -10.89
CA VAL A 51 5.98 -9.88 -10.40
C VAL A 51 5.29 -11.12 -9.87
N SER A 52 4.82 -11.08 -8.63
CA SER A 52 4.10 -12.16 -7.97
C SER A 52 2.72 -11.70 -7.52
N TRP A 53 1.70 -12.54 -7.60
CA TRP A 53 0.32 -12.20 -7.23
C TRP A 53 -0.39 -13.39 -6.58
N ALA A 54 -1.48 -13.09 -5.86
CA ALA A 54 -2.41 -14.12 -5.38
C ALA A 54 -3.48 -14.40 -6.45
N PRO A 55 -3.85 -15.66 -6.68
CA PRO A 55 -4.91 -16.00 -7.62
C PRO A 55 -6.26 -15.45 -7.12
N PRO A 56 -7.07 -14.80 -7.99
CA PRO A 56 -8.40 -14.33 -7.62
C PRO A 56 -9.42 -15.47 -7.54
N ALA A 57 -10.63 -15.14 -7.09
CA ALA A 57 -11.78 -16.01 -7.29
C ALA A 57 -12.01 -16.24 -8.79
N ASN A 58 -12.17 -17.51 -9.16
CA ASN A 58 -12.17 -17.96 -10.56
C ASN A 58 -13.54 -17.86 -11.25
N GLY A 59 -14.59 -17.52 -10.49
CA GLY A 59 -15.94 -17.37 -11.02
C GLY A 59 -16.64 -18.70 -11.32
N GLY A 60 -16.15 -19.83 -10.79
CA GLY A 60 -16.69 -21.16 -11.06
C GLY A 60 -15.96 -21.91 -12.19
N GLU A 61 -15.17 -21.20 -13.00
CA GLU A 61 -14.39 -21.79 -14.11
C GLU A 61 -12.89 -21.62 -13.88
N PRO A 62 -12.04 -22.58 -14.30
CA PRO A 62 -10.60 -22.48 -14.10
C PRO A 62 -9.99 -21.28 -14.85
N ILE A 63 -9.02 -20.61 -14.21
CA ILE A 63 -8.24 -19.56 -14.87
C ILE A 63 -7.35 -20.21 -15.95
N LEU A 64 -7.41 -19.69 -17.16
CA LEU A 64 -6.64 -20.16 -18.31
C LEU A 64 -5.33 -19.39 -18.47
N SER A 65 -5.34 -18.08 -18.20
CA SER A 65 -4.16 -17.23 -18.31
C SER A 65 -4.20 -16.01 -17.39
N TYR A 66 -3.02 -15.46 -17.13
CA TYR A 66 -2.85 -14.15 -16.52
C TYR A 66 -2.08 -13.23 -17.47
N THR A 67 -2.55 -12.02 -17.63
CA THR A 67 -1.87 -10.95 -18.36
C THR A 67 -1.31 -9.96 -17.35
N VAL A 68 0.01 -9.83 -17.30
CA VAL A 68 0.71 -8.82 -16.49
C VAL A 68 1.07 -7.66 -17.40
N ASN A 69 0.50 -6.50 -17.13
CA ASN A 69 0.75 -5.27 -17.89
C ASN A 69 1.56 -4.28 -17.05
N GLY A 70 2.71 -3.88 -17.56
CA GLY A 70 3.60 -2.88 -16.98
C GLY A 70 3.35 -1.49 -17.56
N SER A 71 3.51 -0.46 -16.74
CA SER A 71 3.51 0.94 -17.15
C SER A 71 4.83 1.59 -16.71
N PRO A 72 5.56 2.32 -17.57
CA PRO A 72 5.19 2.79 -18.92
C PRO A 72 5.31 1.74 -20.06
N GLY A 73 5.73 0.52 -19.76
CA GLY A 73 5.79 -0.56 -20.75
C GLY A 73 6.14 -1.90 -20.13
N GLY A 74 6.21 -2.92 -20.99
CA GLY A 74 6.41 -4.31 -20.59
C GLY A 74 5.08 -5.04 -20.43
N GLN A 75 5.01 -6.24 -21.00
CA GLN A 75 3.83 -7.10 -20.96
C GLN A 75 4.31 -8.54 -20.95
N VAL A 76 3.65 -9.39 -20.16
CA VAL A 76 3.84 -10.83 -20.23
C VAL A 76 2.52 -11.54 -19.99
N VAL A 77 2.27 -12.61 -20.72
CA VAL A 77 1.13 -13.49 -20.52
C VAL A 77 1.66 -14.83 -20.04
N VAL A 78 1.09 -15.35 -18.96
CA VAL A 78 1.44 -16.65 -18.39
C VAL A 78 0.21 -17.53 -18.24
N GLY A 79 0.42 -18.85 -18.11
CA GLY A 79 -0.67 -19.80 -17.90
C GLY A 79 -1.40 -19.59 -16.58
N GLY A 80 -2.66 -20.03 -16.50
CA GLY A 80 -3.54 -19.81 -15.34
C GLY A 80 -3.15 -20.53 -14.05
N GLY A 81 -2.17 -21.44 -14.10
CA GLY A 81 -1.53 -22.02 -12.91
C GLY A 81 -0.36 -21.19 -12.37
N ALA A 82 0.07 -20.14 -13.07
CA ALA A 82 1.18 -19.31 -12.63
C ALA A 82 0.71 -18.22 -11.66
N THR A 83 1.46 -18.03 -10.59
CA THR A 83 1.26 -16.95 -9.60
C THR A 83 2.43 -15.97 -9.57
N SER A 84 3.34 -16.10 -10.54
CA SER A 84 4.50 -15.25 -10.71
C SER A 84 4.93 -15.20 -12.18
N ALA A 85 5.43 -14.05 -12.63
CA ALA A 85 6.00 -13.86 -13.95
C ALA A 85 7.17 -12.89 -13.92
N THR A 86 8.08 -13.04 -14.87
CA THR A 86 9.19 -12.10 -15.08
C THR A 86 8.89 -11.25 -16.30
N VAL A 87 8.76 -9.94 -16.10
CA VAL A 87 8.65 -8.97 -17.19
C VAL A 87 10.06 -8.57 -17.61
N THR A 88 10.46 -8.90 -18.83
CA THR A 88 11.79 -8.61 -19.38
C THR A 88 11.75 -7.37 -20.28
N GLY A 89 12.91 -6.87 -20.70
CA GLY A 89 13.02 -5.73 -21.61
C GLY A 89 12.71 -4.37 -20.97
N LEU A 90 12.88 -4.26 -19.65
CA LEU A 90 12.66 -3.01 -18.92
C LEU A 90 13.89 -2.10 -19.00
N THR A 91 13.65 -0.79 -19.12
CA THR A 91 14.72 0.22 -19.13
C THR A 91 15.20 0.48 -17.70
N THR A 92 16.53 0.45 -17.50
CA THR A 92 17.14 0.76 -16.21
C THR A 92 16.90 2.22 -15.81
N GLY A 93 16.71 2.48 -14.52
CA GLY A 93 16.48 3.84 -14.01
C GLY A 93 15.06 4.38 -14.22
N VAL A 94 14.16 3.64 -14.87
CA VAL A 94 12.76 4.02 -15.07
C VAL A 94 11.87 3.33 -14.02
N SER A 95 10.94 4.08 -13.43
CA SER A 95 9.96 3.51 -12.49
C SER A 95 8.84 2.76 -13.23
N TYR A 96 8.60 1.50 -12.86
CA TYR A 96 7.53 0.67 -13.39
C TYR A 96 6.52 0.27 -12.31
N THR A 97 5.26 0.17 -12.72
CA THR A 97 4.17 -0.45 -11.94
C THR A 97 3.47 -1.50 -12.78
N PHE A 98 3.00 -2.58 -12.15
CA PHE A 98 2.39 -3.71 -12.84
C PHE A 98 0.95 -3.94 -12.38
N LYS A 99 0.08 -4.32 -13.32
CA LYS A 99 -1.28 -4.78 -13.06
C LYS A 99 -1.45 -6.19 -13.64
N VAL A 100 -2.22 -7.03 -12.96
CA VAL A 100 -2.50 -8.40 -13.39
C VAL A 100 -3.99 -8.53 -13.72
N THR A 101 -4.29 -9.18 -14.83
CA THR A 101 -5.65 -9.53 -15.24
C THR A 101 -5.75 -11.04 -15.39
N ALA A 102 -6.71 -11.67 -14.72
CA ALA A 102 -7.01 -13.09 -14.85
C ALA A 102 -8.03 -13.33 -15.97
N THR A 103 -7.87 -14.41 -16.74
CA THR A 103 -8.77 -14.77 -17.85
C THR A 103 -9.18 -16.23 -17.71
N ASN A 104 -10.48 -16.50 -17.77
CA ASN A 104 -11.04 -17.86 -17.87
C ASN A 104 -11.79 -18.02 -19.22
N VAL A 105 -12.50 -19.14 -19.39
CA VAL A 105 -13.29 -19.42 -20.61
C VAL A 105 -14.40 -18.41 -20.85
N VAL A 106 -14.94 -17.78 -19.80
CA VAL A 106 -15.98 -16.74 -19.88
C VAL A 106 -15.39 -15.42 -20.39
N GLY A 107 -14.15 -15.12 -20.02
CA GLY A 107 -13.40 -13.98 -20.53
C GLY A 107 -12.41 -13.38 -19.53
N PRO A 108 -11.80 -12.23 -19.89
CA PRO A 108 -10.92 -11.49 -19.01
C PRO A 108 -11.70 -10.81 -17.88
N GLY A 109 -11.22 -10.95 -16.65
CA GLY A 109 -11.70 -10.22 -15.49
C GLY A 109 -11.20 -8.77 -15.42
N PRO A 110 -11.61 -8.02 -14.40
CA PRO A 110 -11.04 -6.71 -14.12
C PRO A 110 -9.54 -6.78 -13.76
N ALA A 111 -8.81 -5.72 -14.10
CA ALA A 111 -7.39 -5.60 -13.74
C ALA A 111 -7.20 -5.36 -12.23
N SER A 112 -6.10 -5.87 -11.68
CA SER A 112 -5.71 -5.61 -10.30
C SER A 112 -5.39 -4.12 -10.06
N PRO A 113 -5.37 -3.68 -8.78
CA PRO A 113 -4.65 -2.47 -8.40
C PRO A 113 -3.18 -2.51 -8.87
N PRO A 114 -2.52 -1.36 -9.06
CA PRO A 114 -1.11 -1.32 -9.43
C PRO A 114 -0.22 -1.90 -8.32
N SER A 115 0.89 -2.53 -8.71
CA SER A 115 1.94 -2.98 -7.80
C SER A 115 2.63 -1.82 -7.09
N ASN A 116 3.49 -2.16 -6.12
CA ASN A 116 4.56 -1.28 -5.68
C ASN A 116 5.40 -0.81 -6.89
N ALA A 117 5.86 0.45 -6.86
CA ALA A 117 6.73 1.00 -7.90
C ALA A 117 8.15 0.44 -7.75
N VAL A 118 8.73 -0.02 -8.86
CA VAL A 118 10.09 -0.59 -8.88
C VAL A 118 10.94 0.05 -9.97
N VAL A 119 12.23 0.24 -9.69
CA VAL A 119 13.19 0.82 -10.63
C VAL A 119 14.23 -0.25 -11.00
N PRO A 120 14.20 -0.82 -12.22
CA PRO A 120 15.21 -1.76 -12.69
C PRO A 120 16.60 -1.12 -12.72
N GLY A 121 17.63 -1.90 -12.42
CA GLY A 121 19.03 -1.44 -12.41
C GLY A 121 19.53 -0.89 -11.07
N GLY A 122 18.72 -0.95 -10.00
CA GLY A 122 19.19 -0.74 -8.63
C GLY A 122 19.87 -1.99 -8.04
N ARG A 123 20.71 -1.80 -7.01
CA ARG A 123 21.15 -2.92 -6.15
C ARG A 123 19.93 -3.75 -5.73
N LEU A 124 20.05 -5.08 -5.79
CA LEU A 124 19.02 -5.99 -5.26
C LEU A 124 18.58 -5.49 -3.87
N PRO A 125 17.28 -5.44 -3.55
CA PRO A 125 16.86 -5.22 -2.17
C PRO A 125 17.55 -6.29 -1.32
N VAL A 126 18.32 -5.85 -0.32
CA VAL A 126 18.96 -6.79 0.60
C VAL A 126 17.87 -7.65 1.23
N LEU A 127 17.94 -8.97 1.02
CA LEU A 127 17.10 -9.90 1.77
C LEU A 127 17.45 -9.70 3.25
N PRO A 128 16.50 -9.66 4.20
CA PRO A 128 16.86 -9.68 5.62
C PRO A 128 17.74 -10.90 5.87
N ASN A 129 19.02 -10.67 6.21
CA ASN A 129 19.97 -11.72 6.53
C ASN A 129 19.41 -12.62 7.64
N PRO A 130 19.26 -13.95 7.46
CA PRO A 130 18.88 -14.86 8.54
C PRO A 130 20.02 -15.16 9.54
N THR A 131 21.12 -14.40 9.53
CA THR A 131 22.29 -14.66 10.40
C THR A 131 22.69 -13.42 11.18
N ALA A 132 21.75 -12.87 11.96
CA ALA A 132 22.13 -12.18 13.18
C ALA A 132 22.15 -13.23 14.29
N SER A 133 23.33 -13.79 14.58
CA SER A 133 23.55 -14.58 15.80
C SER A 133 23.04 -13.79 17.01
N PRO A 134 22.32 -14.41 17.97
CA PRO A 134 21.83 -13.69 19.13
C PRO A 134 23.00 -13.17 19.96
N PRO A 135 22.94 -11.93 20.50
CA PRO A 135 23.97 -11.44 21.38
C PRO A 135 23.99 -12.28 22.67
N VAL A 136 25.18 -12.73 23.08
CA VAL A 136 25.41 -13.34 24.39
C VAL A 136 25.03 -12.31 25.47
N ARG A 137 24.01 -12.61 26.29
CA ARG A 137 23.60 -11.75 27.40
C ARG A 137 24.43 -12.12 28.63
N THR A 138 25.32 -11.24 29.07
CA THR A 138 25.89 -11.27 30.42
C THR A 138 25.04 -10.36 31.31
N PRO A 139 24.38 -10.86 32.38
CA PRO A 139 23.69 -9.99 33.34
C PRO A 139 24.63 -9.64 34.50
N ILE A 140 24.70 -8.38 34.92
CA ILE A 140 24.35 -7.91 36.28
C ILE A 140 24.37 -6.37 36.42
N GLN A 141 23.19 -5.85 36.76
CA GLN A 141 22.84 -4.87 37.80
C GLN A 141 23.22 -3.38 37.68
N GLN A 142 22.15 -2.58 37.75
CA GLN A 142 22.06 -1.13 37.93
C GLN A 142 22.58 -0.67 39.31
N SER A 143 23.18 0.53 39.36
CA SER A 143 23.09 1.48 40.48
C SER A 143 23.42 2.90 39.95
N THR A 144 22.54 3.86 40.26
CA THR A 144 22.50 5.32 39.96
C THR A 144 23.47 6.15 40.85
N PRO A 145 23.43 7.51 40.92
CA PRO A 145 23.68 8.57 39.92
C PRO A 145 24.71 9.66 40.39
N ALA A 146 25.04 10.61 39.49
CA ALA A 146 25.56 11.98 39.67
C ALA A 146 27.01 12.25 40.17
N SER A 147 27.78 12.97 39.34
CA SER A 147 28.59 14.15 39.72
C SER A 147 29.28 14.77 38.50
N GLN A 148 28.87 15.97 38.10
CA GLN A 148 29.60 16.82 37.16
C GLN A 148 30.04 18.11 37.89
N PRO A 149 31.33 18.48 37.78
CA PRO A 149 31.80 19.86 37.99
C PRO A 149 32.60 20.38 36.73
N PRO A 150 32.96 21.68 36.62
CA PRO A 150 32.41 22.51 35.54
C PRO A 150 33.41 23.11 34.52
N SER A 151 32.81 23.53 33.40
CA SER A 151 33.04 24.71 32.53
C SER A 151 34.47 25.18 32.16
N ARG A 152 34.75 25.16 30.84
CA ARG A 152 35.85 25.90 30.19
C ARG A 152 35.26 27.02 29.30
N PRO A 153 35.70 28.28 29.41
CA PRO A 153 35.08 29.41 28.70
C PRO A 153 35.44 29.45 27.22
N VAL A 154 34.45 29.72 26.37
CA VAL A 154 34.62 29.99 24.93
C VAL A 154 34.72 31.50 24.69
N GLN A 155 35.76 31.88 23.96
CA GLN A 155 36.07 33.26 23.58
C GLN A 155 35.06 33.79 22.57
N ALA A 156 34.48 34.96 22.86
CA ALA A 156 33.50 35.65 22.02
C ALA A 156 34.13 36.25 20.75
N LYS A 157 33.38 36.25 19.65
CA LYS A 157 33.56 37.20 18.54
C LYS A 157 32.18 37.72 18.10
N PRO A 158 31.98 39.05 17.96
CA PRO A 158 30.65 39.65 17.88
C PRO A 158 30.12 39.68 16.45
N SER A 159 28.79 39.52 16.30
CA SER A 159 28.06 39.94 15.09
C SER A 159 26.98 40.95 15.48
N ARG A 160 26.91 42.00 14.66
CA ARG A 160 26.33 43.32 14.92
C ARG A 160 24.89 43.41 14.39
N GLN A 161 24.13 44.35 14.97
CA GLN A 161 22.87 44.96 14.50
C GLN A 161 21.60 44.11 14.71
N SER A 162 20.52 44.63 15.30
CA SER A 162 19.88 45.89 14.92
C SER A 162 18.98 46.50 16.00
N ARG A 163 19.10 47.82 16.14
CA ARG A 163 17.99 48.82 16.21
C ARG A 163 17.03 48.79 17.41
N ALA A 164 17.16 49.81 18.27
CA ALA A 164 16.04 50.59 18.80
C ALA A 164 16.53 51.99 19.19
N ALA A 165 15.77 53.01 18.76
CA ALA A 165 15.95 54.43 19.04
C ALA A 165 15.27 54.81 20.40
N PRO A 166 15.45 56.04 20.92
CA PRO A 166 15.63 56.34 22.35
C PRO A 166 14.34 56.75 23.06
N PRO A 167 14.38 56.98 24.39
CA PRO A 167 13.55 57.99 25.01
C PRO A 167 14.35 59.25 25.36
N HIS A 168 13.66 60.36 25.15
CA HIS A 168 14.02 61.73 25.49
C HIS A 168 14.18 61.92 27.01
N SER A 169 15.09 62.79 27.46
CA SER A 169 14.73 64.00 28.22
C SER A 169 15.91 64.68 28.93
N ALA A 170 16.00 65.98 28.65
CA ALA A 170 16.15 67.11 29.58
C ALA A 170 17.50 67.42 30.29
N GLY A 171 17.96 68.65 30.00
CA GLY A 171 18.69 69.54 30.91
C GLY A 171 20.21 69.32 30.93
N GLN A 172 21.08 70.32 30.89
CA GLN A 172 20.94 71.77 31.03
C GLN A 172 22.29 72.41 30.60
N ALA A 173 22.22 73.66 30.12
CA ALA A 173 23.31 74.59 29.76
C ALA A 173 24.34 74.84 30.91
N PRO A 174 25.40 75.69 30.81
CA PRO A 174 25.60 76.85 29.91
C PRO A 174 27.08 77.21 29.55
N ALA A 175 27.25 78.45 29.05
CA ALA A 175 28.46 79.26 28.74
C ALA A 175 28.79 79.28 27.24
N GLY A 176 28.52 80.38 26.51
CA GLY A 176 29.21 81.68 26.59
C GLY A 176 30.47 81.56 25.73
N VAL A 177 30.69 82.27 24.61
CA VAL A 177 30.75 83.73 24.39
C VAL A 177 30.94 83.98 22.86
N PRO A 178 30.72 85.21 22.35
CA PRO A 178 30.48 85.51 20.91
C PRO A 178 31.79 85.83 20.18
N HIS A 179 31.77 86.01 18.84
CA HIS A 179 32.50 87.09 18.14
C HIS A 179 32.12 87.15 16.65
N LEU A 180 31.66 88.37 16.27
CA LEU A 180 31.46 89.03 14.96
C LEU A 180 30.58 88.39 13.88
#